data_AF-A0A0M1JTV7-F1
#
_entry.id   AF-A0A0M1JTV7-F1
#
_cell.length_a   1.000
_cell.length_b   1.000
_cell.length_c   1.000
_cell.angle_alpha   90.00
_cell.angle_beta   90.00
_cell.angle_gamma   90.00
#
_symmetry.space_group_name_H-M   'P 1'
#
loop_
_entity.id
_entity.type
_entity.pdbx_description
1 polymer ?
#
loop_
_entity_poly.entity_id
_entity_poly.type
_entity_poly.pdbx_seq_one_letter_code
_entity_poly.pdbx_strand_id
1 'polypeptide(L)' 'MQAQRLILETDERGNLKHVPKLPPNQHFEVIFLVLAEPAEPSIKRRTPHPDLAGKVQILASNIIDSVPDSDWELPQ' A
#
# COMPACT_ATOMS: atom_id res chain seq x y z
N MET A 1 18.03 -0.56 -12.45
CA MET A 1 17.17 -1.72 -12.76
C MET A 1 15.87 -1.22 -13.37
N GLN A 2 15.34 -1.87 -14.41
CA GLN A 2 14.07 -1.51 -15.05
C GLN A 2 13.06 -2.64 -14.81
N ALA A 3 12.06 -2.41 -13.96
CA ALA A 3 11.03 -3.38 -13.65
C ALA A 3 9.89 -3.29 -14.67
N GLN A 4 9.41 -4.43 -15.17
CA GLN A 4 8.22 -4.50 -16.00
C GLN A 4 7.05 -4.99 -15.16
N ARG A 5 5.91 -4.30 -15.25
CA ARG A 5 4.68 -4.73 -14.58
C ARG A 5 3.96 -5.77 -15.44
N LEU A 6 3.73 -6.93 -14.86
CA LEU A 6 2.98 -8.02 -15.44
C LEU A 6 1.87 -8.41 -14.45
N ILE A 7 0.63 -8.50 -14.93
CA ILE A 7 -0.51 -8.93 -14.10
C ILE A 7 -0.73 -10.42 -14.37
N LEU A 8 -0.72 -11.22 -13.31
CA LEU A 8 -0.94 -12.65 -13.36
C LEU A 8 -2.14 -13.01 -12.49
N GLU A 9 -2.88 -14.03 -12.93
CA GLU A 9 -4.04 -14.55 -12.22
C GLU A 9 -3.74 -15.94 -11.69
N THR A 10 -4.22 -16.23 -10.48
CA THR A 10 -4.22 -17.57 -9.90
C THR A 10 -5.55 -18.29 -10.09
N ASP A 11 -5.51 -19.61 -10.17
CA ASP A 11 -6.70 -20.46 -10.08
C ASP A 11 -7.15 -20.66 -8.61
N GLU A 12 -8.21 -21.44 -8.41
CA GLU A 12 -8.77 -21.75 -7.08
C GLU A 12 -7.80 -22.52 -6.16
N ARG A 13 -6.74 -23.11 -6.72
CA ARG A 13 -5.72 -23.86 -5.99
C ARG A 13 -4.45 -23.04 -5.77
N GLY A 14 -4.44 -21.77 -6.20
CA GLY A 14 -3.31 -20.86 -6.07
C GLY A 14 -2.24 -21.01 -7.15
N ASN A 15 -2.49 -21.78 -8.22
CA ASN A 15 -1.55 -21.90 -9.33
C ASN A 15 -1.72 -20.74 -10.31
N LEU A 16 -0.63 -20.24 -10.89
CA LEU A 16 -0.69 -19.29 -11.99
C LEU A 16 -1.44 -19.91 -13.18
N LYS A 17 -2.51 -19.26 -13.65
CA LYS A 17 -3.27 -19.71 -14.82
C LYS A 17 -2.43 -19.76 -16.09
N HIS A 18 -1.46 -18.86 -16.19
CA HIS A 18 -0.53 -18.78 -17.31
C HIS A 18 0.84 -18.29 -16.83
N VAL A 19 1.90 -18.90 -17.37
CA VAL A 19 3.29 -18.46 -17.15
C VAL A 19 3.80 -17.84 -18.46
N PRO A 20 4.11 -16.54 -18.48
CA PRO A 20 4.58 -15.89 -19.69
C PRO A 20 5.99 -16.36 -20.04
N LYS A 21 6.29 -16.31 -21.33
CA LYS A 21 7.60 -16.70 -21.85
C LYS A 21 8.64 -15.65 -21.50
N LEU A 22 9.64 -16.05 -20.71
CA LEU A 22 10.78 -15.20 -20.37
C LEU A 22 11.91 -15.29 -21.42
N PRO A 23 12.77 -14.27 -21.53
CA PRO A 23 13.97 -14.32 -22.34
C PRO A 23 14.88 -15.51 -21.97
N PRO A 24 15.52 -16.17 -22.95
CA PRO A 24 16.40 -17.30 -22.69
C PRO A 24 17.67 -16.87 -21.95
N ASN A 25 18.20 -17.75 -21.08
CA ASN A 25 19.48 -17.60 -20.38
C ASN A 25 19.62 -16.33 -19.51
N GLN A 26 18.52 -15.85 -18.94
CA GLN A 26 18.52 -14.70 -18.02
C GLN A 26 18.12 -15.08 -16.60
N HIS A 27 18.66 -14.36 -15.62
CA HIS A 27 18.31 -14.49 -14.21
C HIS A 27 17.35 -13.36 -13.82
N PHE A 28 16.26 -13.72 -13.13
CA PHE A 28 15.24 -12.78 -12.72
C PHE A 28 15.05 -12.83 -11.21
N GLU A 29 14.97 -11.66 -10.59
CA GLU A 29 14.38 -11.48 -9.26
C GLU A 29 12.90 -11.13 -9.46
N VAL A 30 12.01 -11.80 -8.71
CA VAL A 30 10.57 -11.65 -8.86
C VAL A 30 9.96 -11.21 -7.53
N ILE A 31 9.13 -10.17 -7.59
CA ILE A 31 8.36 -9.66 -6.45
C ILE A 31 6.88 -9.82 -6.79
N PHE A 32 6.13 -10.51 -5.92
CA PHE A 32 4.68 -10.67 -6.06
C PHE A 32 3.94 -9.63 -5.24
N LEU A 33 2.97 -8.96 -5.88
CA LEU A 33 2.03 -8.06 -5.22
C LEU A 33 0.61 -8.61 -5.42
N VAL A 34 -0.09 -8.92 -4.33
CA VAL A 34 -1.49 -9.31 -4.37
C VAL A 34 -2.33 -8.06 -4.65
N LEU A 35 -3.01 -8.03 -5.81
CA LEU A 35 -3.75 -6.84 -6.27
C LEU A 35 -5.16 -6.74 -5.69
N ALA A 36 -5.74 -7.88 -5.32
CA ALA A 36 -7.04 -7.96 -4.68
C ALA A 36 -7.01 -9.15 -3.73
N GLU A 37 -7.07 -8.88 -2.43
CA GLU A 37 -7.43 -9.90 -1.47
C GLU A 37 -8.94 -10.17 -1.61
N PRO A 38 -9.40 -11.42 -1.46
CA PRO A 38 -10.83 -11.68 -1.33
C PRO A 38 -11.34 -10.76 -0.22
N ALA A 39 -12.38 -9.97 -0.52
CA ALA A 39 -12.85 -8.87 0.32
C ALA A 39 -12.80 -9.28 1.80
N GLU A 40 -11.76 -8.82 2.51
CA GLU A 40 -11.70 -9.06 3.94
C GLU A 40 -12.97 -8.45 4.53
N PRO A 41 -13.62 -9.13 5.51
CA PRO A 41 -14.77 -8.56 6.17
C PRO A 41 -14.37 -7.16 6.64
N SER A 42 -15.03 -6.13 6.09
CA SER A 42 -14.63 -4.73 6.19
C SER A 42 -14.02 -4.47 7.56
N ILE A 43 -12.68 -4.36 7.63
CA ILE A 43 -12.01 -4.04 8.88
C ILE A 43 -12.67 -2.74 9.33
N LYS A 44 -13.41 -2.80 10.45
CA LYS A 44 -14.10 -1.62 11.00
C LYS A 44 -13.02 -0.59 11.27
N ARG A 45 -12.85 0.34 10.34
CA ARG A 45 -11.86 1.40 10.43
C ARG A 45 -12.19 2.16 11.71
N ARG A 46 -11.20 2.37 12.58
CA ARG A 46 -11.43 3.12 13.82
C ARG A 46 -11.94 4.50 13.42
N THR A 47 -13.18 4.79 13.78
CA THR A 47 -13.76 6.13 13.61
C THR A 47 -13.61 6.88 14.93
N PRO A 48 -13.46 8.21 14.89
CA PRO A 48 -13.57 9.04 16.09
C PRO A 48 -14.92 8.79 16.79
N HIS A 49 -14.98 9.07 18.09
CA HIS A 49 -16.25 9.09 18.83
C HIS A 49 -17.26 9.99 18.09
N PRO A 50 -18.56 9.65 18.02
CA PRO A 50 -19.57 10.45 17.30
C PRO A 50 -19.59 11.93 17.67
N ASP A 51 -19.28 12.24 18.94
CA ASP A 51 -19.21 13.63 19.40
C ASP A 51 -18.05 14.44 18.83
N LEU A 52 -16.99 13.78 18.35
CA LEU A 52 -15.79 14.41 17.80
C LEU A 52 -15.76 14.36 16.27
N ALA A 53 -16.42 13.37 15.67
CA ALA A 53 -16.45 13.17 14.23
C ALA A 53 -16.99 14.44 13.52
N GLY A 54 -16.16 15.02 12.64
CA GLY A 54 -16.52 16.20 11.84
C GLY A 54 -16.54 17.54 12.58
N LYS A 55 -16.28 17.56 13.89
CA LYS A 55 -16.27 18.80 14.70
C LYS A 55 -14.88 19.42 14.88
N VAL A 56 -13.82 18.69 14.52
CA VAL A 56 -12.45 19.19 14.62
C VAL A 56 -12.13 20.04 13.39
N GLN A 57 -11.82 21.31 13.59
CA GLN A 57 -11.33 22.20 12.56
C GLN A 57 -9.81 22.35 12.72
N ILE A 58 -9.05 21.93 11.71
CA ILE A 58 -7.60 22.17 11.67
C ILE A 58 -7.41 23.60 11.17
N LEU A 59 -7.04 24.51 12.07
CA LEU A 59 -6.88 25.94 11.76
C LEU A 59 -5.59 26.26 11.01
N ALA A 60 -4.56 25.42 11.15
CA ALA A 60 -3.27 25.59 10.50
C ALA A 60 -3.23 24.82 9.17
N SER A 61 -2.84 25.50 8.09
CA SER A 61 -2.63 24.88 6.78
C SER A 61 -1.41 23.96 6.75
N ASN A 62 -0.44 24.18 7.66
CA ASN A 62 0.74 23.34 7.81
C ASN A 62 0.97 23.03 9.29
N ILE A 63 0.80 21.75 9.65
CA ILE A 63 1.04 21.26 11.01
C ILE A 63 2.55 21.12 11.26
N ILE A 64 3.33 20.91 10.21
CA ILE A 64 4.77 20.67 10.32
C ILE A 64 5.48 21.90 10.89
N ASP A 65 5.07 23.11 10.48
CA ASP A 65 5.67 24.36 10.94
C ASP A 65 5.23 24.75 12.37
N SER A 66 4.37 23.96 13.03
CA SER A 66 3.88 24.29 14.37
C SER A 66 4.96 24.16 15.46
N VAL A 67 6.00 23.36 15.19
CA VAL A 67 7.20 23.18 16.03
C VAL A 67 8.43 23.01 15.14
N PRO A 68 9.66 23.31 15.64
CA PRO A 68 10.88 23.14 14.87
C PRO A 68 11.12 21.70 14.41
N ASP A 69 11.77 21.52 13.26
CA ASP A 69 12.12 20.21 12.67
C ASP A 69 12.89 19.27 13.63
N SER A 70 13.67 19.83 14.55
CA SER A 70 14.41 19.08 15.58
C SER A 70 13.50 18.26 16.49
N ASP A 71 12.25 18.68 16.64
CA ASP A 71 11.29 18.11 17.59
C ASP A 71 10.47 16.97 16.94
N TRP A 72 10.56 16.80 15.61
CA TRP A 72 9.81 15.80 14.86
C TRP A 72 10.50 14.42 14.78
N GLU A 73 11.72 14.28 15.30
CA GLU A 73 12.53 13.03 15.25
C GLU A 73 12.51 12.34 13.87
N LEU A 74 12.54 13.13 12.78
CA LEU A 74 12.46 12.59 11.42
C LEU A 74 13.72 11.81 11.05
N PRO A 75 13.60 10.63 10.40
CA PRO A 75 14.77 9.89 9.92
C PRO A 75 15.54 10.71 8.87
N GLN A 76 16.88 10.70 8.98
CA GLN A 76 17.80 11.36 8.03
C GLN A 76 17.93 10.59 6.71
#